data_AF-A0A0R1VZC3-F1
#
_entry.id   AF-A0A0R1VZC3-F1
#
_cell.length_a   1.000
_cell.length_b   1.000
_cell.length_c   1.000
_cell.angle_alpha   90.00
_cell.angle_beta   90.00
_cell.angle_gamma   90.00
#
_symmetry.space_group_name_H-M   'P 1'
#
loop_
_entity.id
_entity.type
_entity.pdbx_description
1 polymer ?
#
loop_
_entity_poly.entity_id
_entity_poly.type
_entity_poly.pdbx_seq_one_letter_code
_entity_poly.pdbx_strand_id
1 'polypeptide(L)' 'MAIEYYETALKACIREFKEETGLSVTVSKLLGVNSSGKQKYPNGDQAKSICIFFKVQQLLSGKLIANNSETLELRFFPFD' A
#
# COMPACT_ATOMS: atom_id res chain seq x y z
N MET A 1 -1.86 -3.51 -3.09
CA MET A 1 -1.12 -3.98 -1.88
C MET A 1 -1.67 -5.28 -1.28
N ALA A 2 -1.24 -6.45 -1.78
CA ALA A 2 -1.47 -7.75 -1.14
C ALA A 2 -0.15 -8.36 -0.65
N ILE A 3 -0.20 -9.26 0.34
CA ILE A 3 0.98 -10.04 0.75
C ILE A 3 1.02 -11.29 -0.12
N GLU A 4 2.10 -11.48 -0.88
CA GLU A 4 2.28 -12.65 -1.71
C GLU A 4 2.78 -13.87 -0.93
N TYR A 5 2.71 -15.05 -1.56
CA TYR A 5 3.13 -16.30 -0.95
C TYR A 5 4.62 -16.26 -0.58
N TYR A 6 4.94 -16.63 0.66
CA TYR A 6 6.27 -16.50 1.28
C TYR A 6 6.81 -15.08 1.47
N GLU A 7 5.99 -14.05 1.26
CA GLU A 7 6.40 -12.67 1.47
C GLU A 7 6.12 -12.20 2.91
N THR A 8 7.00 -11.36 3.46
CA THR A 8 6.71 -10.67 4.71
C THR A 8 5.89 -9.41 4.43
N ALA A 9 5.04 -8.99 5.35
CA ALA A 9 4.25 -7.75 5.21
C ALA A 9 5.11 -6.52 4.90
N LEU A 10 6.35 -6.50 5.42
CA LEU A 10 7.31 -5.42 5.22
C LEU A 10 7.85 -5.40 3.77
N LYS A 11 8.18 -6.58 3.22
CA LYS A 11 8.59 -6.72 1.81
C LYS A 11 7.44 -6.36 0.86
N ALA A 12 6.24 -6.86 1.15
CA ALA A 12 5.03 -6.54 0.39
C ALA A 12 4.79 -5.03 0.35
N CYS A 13 4.89 -4.35 1.51
CA CYS A 13 4.73 -2.91 1.58
C CYS A 13 5.72 -2.15 0.67
N ILE A 14 6.99 -2.54 0.68
CA ILE A 14 8.03 -1.87 -0.13
C ILE A 14 7.83 -2.17 -1.62
N ARG A 15 7.54 -3.42 -1.99
CA ARG A 15 7.33 -3.86 -3.37
C ARG A 15 6.11 -3.19 -3.99
N GLU A 16 4.95 -3.33 -3.36
CA GLU A 16 3.68 -2.80 -3.89
C GLU A 16 3.69 -1.28 -3.98
N PHE A 17 4.29 -0.59 -2.99
CA PHE A 17 4.44 0.87 -3.07
C PHE A 17 5.27 1.26 -4.30
N LYS A 18 6.32 0.49 -4.62
CA LYS A 18 7.14 0.71 -5.81
C LYS A 18 6.39 0.41 -7.11
N GLU A 19 5.63 -0.68 -7.16
CA GLU A 19 4.85 -1.10 -8.33
C GLU A 19 3.74 -0.10 -8.64
N GLU A 20 2.97 0.32 -7.64
CA GLU A 20 1.83 1.23 -7.82
C GLU A 20 2.27 2.69 -8.04
N THR A 21 3.32 3.17 -7.35
CA THR A 21 3.69 4.61 -7.35
C THR A 21 4.97 4.95 -8.10
N GLY A 22 5.80 3.95 -8.42
CA GLY A 22 7.14 4.15 -8.97
C GLY A 22 8.19 4.70 -7.99
N LEU A 23 7.82 5.00 -6.74
CA LEU A 23 8.72 5.54 -5.71
C LEU A 23 9.35 4.44 -4.86
N SER A 24 10.63 4.60 -4.54
CA SER A 24 11.31 3.71 -3.59
C SER A 24 11.13 4.24 -2.17
N VAL A 25 10.81 3.37 -1.22
CA VAL A 25 10.53 3.74 0.17
C VAL A 25 11.23 2.83 1.17
N THR A 26 11.35 3.30 2.41
CA THR A 26 11.68 2.48 3.58
C THR A 26 10.58 2.58 4.63
N VAL A 27 10.37 1.51 5.40
CA VAL A 27 9.42 1.50 6.51
C VAL A 27 10.10 2.09 7.75
N SER A 28 9.53 3.17 8.27
CA SER A 28 10.03 3.86 9.46
C SER A 28 9.33 3.42 10.75
N LYS A 29 8.07 2.95 10.67
CA LYS A 29 7.29 2.55 11.86
C LYS A 29 6.10 1.64 11.50
N LEU A 30 5.81 0.65 12.35
CA LEU A 30 4.50 -0.02 12.38
C LEU A 30 3.50 0.85 13.13
N LEU A 31 2.41 1.23 12.46
CA LEU A 31 1.33 2.05 13.04
C LEU A 31 0.27 1.20 13.73
N GLY A 32 0.00 -0.01 13.23
CA GLY A 32 -0.94 -0.93 13.85
C GLY A 32 -1.40 -2.04 12.92
N VAL A 33 -2.25 -2.92 13.45
CA VAL A 33 -2.89 -4.03 12.73
C VAL A 33 -4.40 -3.95 12.93
N ASN A 34 -5.16 -4.04 11.85
CA ASN A 34 -6.61 -4.15 11.88
C ASN A 34 -7.04 -5.49 11.27
N SER A 35 -7.70 -6.33 12.07
CA SER A 35 -8.22 -7.64 11.67
C SER A 35 -9.76 -7.73 11.66
N SER A 36 -10.44 -6.60 11.88
CA SER A 36 -11.90 -6.52 11.91
C SER A 36 -12.51 -6.10 10.57
N GLY A 37 -11.69 -5.74 9.57
CA GLY A 37 -12.13 -5.29 8.26
C GLY A 37 -12.94 -6.36 7.52
N LYS A 38 -14.25 -6.14 7.38
CA LYS A 38 -15.14 -6.91 6.52
C LYS A 38 -15.63 -5.99 5.40
N GLN A 39 -15.46 -6.41 4.15
CA GLN A 39 -15.89 -5.68 2.97
C GLN A 39 -16.93 -6.51 2.22
N LYS A 40 -18.03 -5.87 1.82
CA LYS A 40 -18.96 -6.41 0.83
C LYS A 40 -18.83 -5.58 -0.45
N TYR A 41 -18.55 -6.23 -1.57
CA TYR A 41 -18.41 -5.57 -2.86
C TYR A 41 -19.76 -5.46 -3.58
N PRO A 42 -19.92 -4.51 -4.53
CA PRO A 42 -21.18 -4.31 -5.25
C PRO A 42 -21.68 -5.55 -6.01
N ASN A 43 -20.76 -6.41 -6.45
CA ASN A 43 -21.07 -7.69 -7.11
C ASN A 43 -21.54 -8.80 -6.15
N GLY A 44 -21.59 -8.54 -4.83
CA GLY A 44 -22.02 -9.48 -3.81
C GLY A 44 -20.89 -10.22 -3.10
N ASP A 45 -19.66 -10.13 -3.61
CA ASP A 45 -18.50 -10.77 -2.99
C ASP A 45 -18.23 -10.21 -1.59
N GLN A 46 -17.73 -11.07 -0.71
CA GLN A 46 -17.38 -10.72 0.65
C GLN A 46 -15.92 -11.05 0.91
N ALA A 47 -15.18 -10.08 1.43
CA ALA A 47 -13.79 -10.26 1.84
C ALA A 47 -13.63 -9.89 3.31
N LYS A 48 -12.72 -10.60 3.98
CA LYS A 48 -12.19 -10.21 5.29
C LYS A 48 -10.68 -10.12 5.17
N SER A 49 -10.14 -8.94 5.43
CA SER A 49 -8.71 -8.67 5.29
C SER A 49 -8.10 -8.31 6.64
N ILE A 50 -6.85 -8.72 6.83
CA ILE A 50 -5.99 -8.21 7.89
C ILE A 50 -5.12 -7.12 7.28
N CYS A 51 -5.26 -5.88 7.75
CA CYS A 51 -4.50 -4.74 7.28
C CYS A 51 -3.39 -4.42 8.27
N ILE A 52 -2.17 -4.25 7.78
CA ILE A 52 -1.00 -3.85 8.56
C ILE A 52 -0.57 -2.48 8.05
N PHE A 53 -0.58 -1.48 8.94
CA PHE A 53 -0.32 -0.10 8.57
C PHE A 53 1.13 0.29 8.87
N PHE A 54 1.85 0.75 7.87
CA PHE A 54 3.23 1.22 8.02
C PHE A 54 3.33 2.71 7.72
N LYS A 55 4.16 3.41 8.49
CA LYS A 55 4.67 4.73 8.13
C LYS A 55 5.90 4.54 7.27
N VAL A 56 5.87 5.04 6.05
CA VAL A 56 7.01 4.97 5.12
C VAL A 56 7.70 6.32 4.96
N GLN A 57 8.96 6.29 4.56
CA GLN A 57 9.75 7.44 4.14
C GLN A 57 10.22 7.21 2.70
N GLN A 58 10.01 8.21 1.85
CA GLN A 58 10.50 8.18 0.48
C GLN A 58 12.04 8.25 0.47
N LEU A 59 12.65 7.40 -0.35
CA LEU A 59 14.08 7.46 -0.66
C LEU A 59 14.29 8.41 -1.84
N LEU A 60 15.52 8.92 -2.02
CA LEU A 60 15.88 9.82 -3.14
C LEU A 60 15.92 9.12 -4.51
N SER A 61 15.19 8.02 -4.69
CA SER A 61 15.16 7.23 -5.93
C SER A 61 13.73 6.84 -6.32
N GLY A 62 13.55 6.62 -7.62
CA GLY A 62 12.25 6.39 -8.23
C GLY A 62 11.69 7.63 -8.92
N LYS A 63 10.68 7.41 -9.76
CA LYS A 63 9.95 8.45 -10.48
C LYS A 63 8.48 8.22 -10.21
N LEU A 64 7.78 9.27 -9.81
CA LEU A 64 6.34 9.18 -9.54
C LEU A 64 5.62 8.72 -10.81
N ILE A 65 4.88 7.63 -10.68
CA ILE A 65 3.91 7.15 -11.66
C ILE A 65 2.55 7.62 -11.13
N ALA A 66 1.99 8.64 -11.79
CA ALA A 66 0.77 9.28 -11.31
C ALA A 66 -0.50 8.47 -11.65
N ASN A 67 -0.42 7.53 -12.59
CA ASN A 67 -1.52 6.67 -12.99
C ASN A 67 -1.02 5.37 -13.63
N ASN A 68 -1.80 4.30 -13.47
CA ASN A 68 -1.58 2.98 -14.09
C ASN A 68 -2.92 2.20 -14.12
N SER A 69 -2.87 0.88 -14.36
CA SER A 69 -4.06 0.03 -14.38
C SER A 69 -4.81 -0.06 -13.04
N GLU A 70 -4.14 0.26 -11.93
CA GLU A 70 -4.68 0.15 -10.57
C GLU A 70 -4.91 1.52 -9.91
N THR A 71 -4.18 2.55 -10.37
CA THR A 71 -4.19 3.91 -9.81
C THR A 71 -4.69 4.91 -10.86
N LEU A 72 -5.79 5.61 -10.57
CA LEU A 72 -6.34 6.64 -11.46
C LEU A 72 -5.54 7.96 -11.40
N GLU A 73 -5.17 8.38 -10.19
CA GLU A 73 -4.40 9.59 -9.92
C GLU A 73 -3.61 9.43 -8.62
N LEU A 74 -2.39 9.95 -8.58
CA LEU A 74 -1.55 9.99 -7.38
C LEU A 74 -0.85 11.35 -7.26
N ARG A 75 -1.01 11.99 -6.10
CA ARG A 75 -0.37 13.27 -5.77
C ARG A 75 -0.10 13.40 -4.27
N PHE A 76 0.86 14.26 -3.94
CA PHE A 76 1.09 14.70 -2.56
C PHE A 76 0.09 15.80 -2.20
N PHE A 77 -0.36 15.76 -0.94
CA PHE A 77 -1.18 16.80 -0.35
C PHE A 77 -0.39 17.47 0.78
N PRO A 78 -0.55 18.78 0.99
CA PRO A 78 -0.12 19.42 2.22
C PRO A 78 -0.68 18.67 3.43
N PHE A 79 0.05 18.68 4.53
CA PHE A 79 -0.37 17.98 5.74
C PHE A 79 -1.47 18.77 6.50
N ASP A 80 -1.61 20.05 6.17
CA ASP A 80 -2.53 21.05 6.72
C ASP A 80 -3.70 21.37 5.80
#